data_AF-A0A1Q8R027-F1
#
_entry.id   AF-A0A1Q8R027-F1
#
_cell.length_a   1.000
_cell.length_b   1.000
_cell.length_c   1.000
_cell.angle_alpha   90.00
_cell.angle_beta   90.00
_cell.angle_gamma   90.00
#
_symmetry.space_group_name_H-M   'P 1'
#
loop_
_entity.id
_entity.type
_entity.pdbx_description
1 polymer ?
#
loop_
_entity_poly.entity_id
_entity_poly.type
_entity_poly.pdbx_seq_one_letter_code
_entity_poly.pdbx_strand_id
1 'polypeptide(L)'
;MFKELPMTRLALGNDECKIRQEAKRYKALGDETRLKMFRVLEKGELCVCELMDHFQMNQSVASRNLKVLENAGLVEGRRRGKFVYYCIAEERADGM
;
A
#
# COMPACT_ATOMS: atom_id res chain seq x y z
N MET A 1 -30.52 22.31 22.81
CA MET A 1 -29.30 23.13 22.63
C MET A 1 -28.29 22.31 21.83
N PHE A 2 -28.61 22.03 20.56
CA PHE A 2 -27.67 21.47 19.59
C PHE A 2 -27.31 22.64 18.67
N LYS A 3 -26.13 23.22 18.87
CA LYS A 3 -25.63 24.26 17.97
C LYS A 3 -25.29 23.57 16.65
N GLU A 4 -26.00 23.94 15.60
CA GLU A 4 -25.60 23.65 14.23
C GLU A 4 -24.17 24.18 14.03
N LEU A 5 -23.25 23.26 13.72
CA LEU A 5 -21.94 23.63 13.23
C LEU A 5 -22.11 24.03 11.75
N PRO A 6 -21.68 25.23 11.34
CA PRO A 6 -21.75 25.64 9.94
C PRO A 6 -20.70 24.84 9.17
N MET A 7 -21.12 23.70 8.62
CA MET A 7 -20.35 22.91 7.66
C MET A 7 -20.35 23.64 6.31
N THR A 8 -19.65 24.77 6.24
CA THR A 8 -19.47 25.52 4.99
C THR A 8 -18.01 25.63 4.60
N ARG A 9 -17.72 24.97 3.47
CA ARG A 9 -16.89 25.47 2.38
C ARG A 9 -15.37 25.27 2.52
N LEU A 10 -14.92 24.02 2.43
CA LEU A 10 -13.61 23.72 1.86
C LEU A 10 -13.82 23.26 0.42
N ALA A 11 -13.53 24.17 -0.51
CA ALA A 11 -13.44 23.85 -1.93
C ALA A 11 -12.33 22.82 -2.08
N LEU A 12 -12.70 21.56 -2.31
CA LEU A 12 -11.77 20.52 -2.75
C LEU A 12 -11.37 20.88 -4.18
N GLY A 13 -10.38 21.76 -4.31
CA GLY A 13 -9.75 22.15 -5.57
C GLY A 13 -8.85 21.02 -6.07
N ASN A 14 -7.64 21.33 -6.54
CA ASN A 14 -6.62 20.36 -7.00
C ASN A 14 -6.33 19.16 -6.03
N ASP A 15 -6.87 19.19 -4.82
CA ASP A 15 -6.81 18.14 -3.81
C ASP A 15 -7.73 16.95 -4.08
N GLU A 16 -8.76 17.05 -4.92
CA GLU A 16 -9.65 15.92 -5.26
C GLU A 16 -8.91 14.69 -5.82
N CYS A 17 -7.85 14.91 -6.60
CA CYS A 17 -7.03 13.81 -7.11
C CYS A 17 -6.15 13.20 -6.00
N LYS A 18 -5.58 14.05 -5.14
CA LYS A 18 -4.78 13.62 -3.98
C LYS A 18 -5.61 12.83 -2.98
N ILE A 19 -6.79 13.34 -2.61
CA ILE A 19 -7.73 12.67 -1.71
C ILE A 19 -8.15 11.32 -2.28
N ARG A 20 -8.43 11.25 -3.59
CA ARG A 20 -8.72 9.97 -4.25
C ARG A 20 -7.54 8.99 -4.16
N GLN A 21 -6.31 9.48 -4.28
CA GLN A 21 -5.12 8.63 -4.15
C GLN A 21 -4.89 8.18 -2.70
N GLU A 22 -5.05 9.06 -1.73
CA GLU A 22 -4.99 8.73 -0.30
C GLU A 22 -6.07 7.73 0.09
N ALA A 23 -7.31 7.95 -0.34
CA ALA A 23 -8.41 7.02 -0.13
C ALA A 23 -8.11 5.63 -0.72
N LYS A 24 -7.46 5.55 -1.89
CA LYS A 24 -6.98 4.28 -2.45
C LYS A 24 -5.91 3.61 -1.57
N ARG A 25 -4.93 4.37 -1.08
CA ARG A 25 -3.89 3.87 -0.15
C ARG A 25 -4.53 3.33 1.13
N TYR A 26 -5.41 4.09 1.76
CA TYR A 26 -6.10 3.66 2.98
C TYR A 26 -7.02 2.45 2.75
N LYS A 27 -7.72 2.40 1.62
CA LYS A 27 -8.55 1.24 1.25
C LYS A 27 -7.70 -0.02 1.07
N ALA A 28 -6.50 0.11 0.50
CA ALA A 28 -5.57 -1.01 0.39
C ALA A 28 -5.08 -1.46 1.79
N LEU A 29 -4.77 -0.53 2.68
CA LEU A 29 -4.31 -0.80 4.06
C LEU A 29 -5.42 -1.25 5.03
N GLY A 30 -6.69 -1.07 4.69
CA GLY A 30 -7.84 -1.44 5.54
C GLY A 30 -8.05 -2.94 5.73
N ASP A 31 -7.17 -3.78 5.21
CA ASP A 31 -7.17 -5.23 5.38
C ASP A 31 -5.97 -5.65 6.21
N GLU A 32 -6.23 -6.48 7.22
CA GLU A 32 -5.24 -6.87 8.21
C GLU A 32 -4.03 -7.57 7.57
N THR A 33 -4.25 -8.43 6.58
CA THR A 33 -3.17 -9.17 5.93
C THR A 33 -2.30 -8.21 5.11
N ARG A 34 -2.92 -7.32 4.34
CA ARG A 34 -2.18 -6.30 3.56
C ARG A 34 -1.42 -5.33 4.45
N LEU A 35 -2.01 -4.91 5.57
CA LEU A 35 -1.34 -4.05 6.53
C LEU A 35 -0.11 -4.76 7.12
N LYS A 36 -0.23 -6.02 7.54
CA LYS A 36 0.92 -6.78 8.05
C LYS A 36 2.02 -6.93 6.99
N MET A 37 1.66 -7.28 5.75
CA MET A 37 2.62 -7.39 4.64
C MET A 37 3.34 -6.05 4.42
N PHE A 38 2.61 -4.94 4.41
CA PHE A 38 3.19 -3.61 4.29
C PHE A 38 4.17 -3.30 5.44
N ARG A 39 3.79 -3.56 6.71
CA ARG A 39 4.65 -3.37 7.88
C ARG A 39 5.91 -4.23 7.88
N VAL A 40 5.86 -5.40 7.26
CA VAL A 40 7.05 -6.25 7.08
C VAL A 40 7.97 -5.64 6.01
N LEU A 41 7.40 -5.16 4.90
CA LEU A 41 8.17 -4.53 3.82
C LEU A 41 8.79 -3.19 4.22
N GLU A 42 8.22 -2.48 5.21
CA GLU A 42 8.86 -1.31 5.85
C GLU A 42 10.19 -1.64 6.53
N LYS A 43 10.48 -2.92 6.80
CA LYS A 43 11.74 -3.36 7.41
C LYS A 43 12.78 -3.81 6.39
N GLY A 44 12.41 -3.90 5.12
CA GLY A 44 13.28 -4.34 4.04
C GLY A 44 12.54 -5.05 2.91
N GLU A 45 13.21 -5.14 1.75
CA GLU A 45 12.67 -5.83 0.59
C GLU A 45 12.60 -7.35 0.81
N LEU A 46 11.51 -7.97 0.36
CA LEU A 46 11.32 -9.43 0.42
C LEU A 46 10.81 -9.96 -0.91
N CYS A 47 11.17 -11.20 -1.25
CA CYS A 47 10.58 -11.89 -2.38
C CYS A 47 9.20 -12.47 -2.07
N VAL A 48 8.45 -12.79 -3.13
CA VAL A 48 7.13 -13.43 -3.00
C VAL A 48 7.21 -14.73 -2.20
N CYS A 49 8.27 -15.52 -2.34
CA CYS A 49 8.44 -16.78 -1.61
C CYS A 49 8.60 -16.55 -0.11
N GLU A 50 9.44 -15.58 0.30
CA GLU A 50 9.62 -15.23 1.70
C GLU A 50 8.33 -14.72 2.35
N LEU A 51 7.53 -13.94 1.60
CA LEU A 51 6.22 -13.48 2.07
C LEU A 51 5.22 -14.64 2.20
N MET A 52 5.21 -15.58 1.24
CA MET A 52 4.38 -16.78 1.34
C MET A 52 4.72 -17.60 2.59
N ASP A 53 6.00 -17.79 2.86
CA ASP A 53 6.49 -18.54 4.02
C ASP A 53 6.19 -17.81 5.33
N HIS A 54 6.42 -16.50 5.38
CA HIS A 54 6.17 -15.69 6.59
C HIS A 54 4.68 -15.66 6.97
N PHE A 55 3.79 -15.55 6.00
CA PHE A 55 2.36 -15.43 6.21
C PHE A 55 1.58 -16.73 6.05
N GLN A 56 2.28 -17.86 5.81
CA GLN A 56 1.70 -19.19 5.63
C GLN A 56 0.57 -19.18 4.57
N MET A 57 0.83 -18.54 3.43
CA MET A 57 -0.16 -18.35 2.36
C MET A 57 0.36 -18.85 1.01
N ASN A 58 -0.56 -19.20 0.12
CA ASN A 58 -0.18 -19.61 -1.24
C ASN A 58 0.16 -18.40 -2.14
N GLN A 59 0.81 -18.68 -3.26
CA GLN A 59 1.27 -17.68 -4.23
C GLN A 59 0.16 -16.80 -4.79
N SER A 60 -1.03 -17.37 -5.04
CA SER A 60 -2.17 -16.63 -5.60
C SER A 60 -2.66 -15.55 -4.63
N VAL A 61 -2.74 -15.89 -3.33
CA VAL A 61 -3.13 -14.95 -2.27
C VAL A 61 -2.05 -13.88 -2.06
N ALA A 62 -0.78 -14.28 -1.99
CA ALA A 62 0.33 -13.34 -1.83
C ALA A 62 0.39 -12.35 -3.00
N SER A 63 0.37 -12.86 -4.23
CA SER A 63 0.39 -12.05 -5.45
C SER A 63 -0.80 -11.09 -5.54
N ARG A 64 -2.01 -11.55 -5.19
CA ARG A 64 -3.20 -10.69 -5.17
C ARG A 64 -3.05 -9.53 -4.18
N ASN A 65 -2.60 -9.80 -2.96
CA ASN A 65 -2.41 -8.77 -1.95
C ASN A 65 -1.32 -7.77 -2.35
N LEU A 66 -0.19 -8.26 -2.85
CA LEU A 66 0.90 -7.43 -3.37
C LEU A 66 0.44 -6.57 -4.55
N LYS A 67 -0.39 -7.11 -5.45
CA LYS A 67 -0.90 -6.35 -6.58
C LYS A 67 -1.86 -5.23 -6.14
N VAL A 68 -2.67 -5.46 -5.11
CA VAL A 68 -3.53 -4.42 -4.54
C VAL A 68 -2.69 -3.29 -3.92
N LEU A 69 -1.64 -3.64 -3.17
CA LEU A 69 -0.71 -2.67 -2.60
C LEU A 69 0.06 -1.89 -3.68
N GLU A 70 0.52 -2.58 -4.73
CA GLU A 70 1.23 -1.99 -5.86
C GLU A 70 0.33 -1.02 -6.65
N ASN A 71 -0.92 -1.42 -6.94
CA ASN A 71 -1.89 -0.55 -7.61
C ASN A 71 -2.29 0.68 -6.77
N ALA A 72 -2.13 0.60 -5.45
CA ALA A 72 -2.32 1.73 -4.54
C ALA A 72 -1.08 2.63 -4.43
N GLY A 73 0.04 2.25 -5.05
CA GLY A 73 1.32 2.98 -4.98
C GLY A 73 2.01 2.87 -3.63
N LEU A 74 1.75 1.80 -2.86
CA LEU A 74 2.34 1.57 -1.54
C LEU A 74 3.64 0.76 -1.62
N VAL A 75 3.69 -0.18 -2.56
CA VAL A 75 4.85 -1.06 -2.77
C VAL A 75 5.19 -1.09 -4.24
N GLU A 76 6.40 -1.52 -4.56
CA GLU A 76 6.84 -1.74 -5.93
C GLU A 76 7.55 -3.09 -6.06
N GLY A 77 7.35 -3.75 -7.20
CA GLY A 77 7.95 -5.04 -7.49
C GLY A 77 9.11 -4.93 -8.49
N ARG A 78 10.26 -5.54 -8.19
CA ARG A 78 11.40 -5.68 -9.11
C ARG A 78 11.75 -7.14 -9.33
N ARG A 79 11.90 -7.51 -10.59
CA ARG A 79 12.44 -8.83 -10.95
C ARG A 79 13.96 -8.86 -10.79
N ARG A 80 14.46 -9.78 -9.95
CA ARG A 80 15.89 -10.08 -9.79
C ARG A 80 16.10 -11.56 -10.12
N GLY A 81 16.56 -11.83 -11.34
CA GLY A 81 16.68 -13.17 -11.88
C GLY A 81 15.32 -13.88 -12.00
N LYS A 82 15.16 -15.01 -11.30
CA LYS A 82 13.92 -15.82 -11.31
C LYS A 82 12.85 -15.29 -10.34
N PHE A 83 13.23 -14.43 -9.39
CA PHE A 83 12.35 -13.98 -8.31
C PHE A 83 11.91 -12.54 -8.50
N VAL A 84 10.77 -12.20 -7.91
CA VAL A 84 10.28 -10.82 -7.79
C VAL A 84 10.35 -10.41 -6.34
N TYR A 85 11.02 -9.29 -6.09
CA TYR A 85 11.19 -8.68 -4.77
C TYR A 85 10.29 -7.45 -4.69
N TYR A 86 9.69 -7.24 -3.53
CA TYR A 86 8.86 -6.07 -3.25
C TYR A 86 9.52 -5.22 -2.17
N CYS A 87 9.40 -3.89 -2.28
CA CYS A 87 9.81 -2.92 -1.26
C CYS A 87 8.78 -1.77 -1.17
N ILE A 88 8.93 -0.89 -0.17
CA ILE A 88 8.09 0.31 -0.05
C ILE A 88 8.40 1.26 -1.22
N ALA A 89 7.34 1.76 -1.88
CA ALA A 89 7.50 2.66 -3.02
C ALA A 89 8.15 4.01 -2.64
N GLU A 90 7.93 4.47 -1.41
CA GLU A 90 8.43 5.75 -0.88
C GLU A 90 9.93 5.71 -0.52
N GLU A 91 10.43 4.57 -0.06
CA GLU A 91 11.85 4.35 0.31
C GLU A 91 12.81 4.51 -0.89
N ARG A 92 12.27 4.49 -2.11
CA ARG A 92 13.03 4.70 -3.33
C ARG A 92 13.00 6.14 -3.84
N ALA A 93 12.05 6.96 -3.40
CA ALA A 93 11.99 8.37 -3.77
C ALA A 93 13.15 9.18 -3.16
N ASP A 94 13.69 8.74 -2.02
CA ASP A 94 14.83 9.35 -1.31
C ASP A 94 16.20 8.75 -1.72
N GLY A 95 16.24 7.95 -2.78
CA GLY A 95 17.44 7.23 -3.24
C GLY A 95 18.21 7.89 -4.39
N MET A 96 18.21 9.22 -4.50
CA MET A 96 18.97 10.00 -5.49
C MET A 96 19.72 11.17 -4.86
#